data_AF-A0A357INM1-F1
#
_entry.id   AF-A0A357INM1-F1
#
_cell.length_a   1.000
_cell.length_b   1.000
_cell.length_c   1.000
_cell.angle_alpha   90.00
_cell.angle_beta   90.00
_cell.angle_gamma   90.00
#
_symmetry.space_group_name_H-M   'P 1'
#
loop_
_entity.id
_entity.type
_entity.pdbx_description
1 polymer ?
#
loop_
_entity_poly.entity_id
_entity_poly.type
_entity_poly.pdbx_seq_one_letter_code
_entity_poly.pdbx_strand_id
1 'polypeptide(L)'
;MVEFGRYYINFIRDIFSHIGEFFQGLFQTFAGFFFSGIKELFEKFMLASLQFTLLDWVMFVIVSIVNVIFIAVIVIKVIHFLKKYIKFVKSELEKESLISEIAFLNQKTIELIDEKNKILALKVSNLGINPDQPDDEEKPDDVQDLSQGRFVKLAMVDEEYQGEIKRIEMKEEDMINLKELVTRFINFSASRLHLYYNRKIISAFFAGMAASHTMILEGISGTGKTSLPYAMGKFFQHDSYIIPVQPSWRDRAEMLGYLNEFTKKFNETDFLKAIYETTYREDINIVVLDEMNLARVEYYFAELLSIMEMPDADKWLVDIVPETKPGDPKHLIKGKILLPQHVWFVGTANKDDSTFIITDKVYDRATPIEINTKSEFIDAPLTDGIVMNHQYLASLFVSAQEEHPLSPLAKENLEKLDNFITKNFKVTFGNRIMKQIKAFVPVYVASGGTENEALDYMVARKIFRKFEGLNLPFLQDEINDLSKLITKLFGKDQFEECQEFLNRIKKTF
;
A
#
# COMPACT_ATOMS: atom_id res chain seq x y z
N MET A 1 14.66 -9.93 -54.93
CA MET A 1 15.62 -9.35 -53.95
C MET A 1 16.33 -8.12 -54.49
N VAL A 2 16.96 -8.16 -55.68
CA VAL A 2 17.71 -7.00 -56.23
C VAL A 2 16.82 -5.83 -56.63
N GLU A 3 15.65 -6.08 -57.23
CA GLU A 3 14.72 -5.02 -57.65
C GLU A 3 14.09 -4.29 -56.46
N PHE A 4 13.71 -5.02 -55.41
CA PHE A 4 13.23 -4.44 -54.16
C PHE A 4 14.32 -3.63 -53.44
N GLY A 5 15.57 -4.10 -53.46
CA GLY A 5 16.70 -3.34 -52.91
C GLY A 5 16.93 -2.01 -53.64
N ARG A 6 16.84 -1.97 -54.97
CA ARG A 6 16.93 -0.73 -55.74
C ARG A 6 15.75 0.20 -55.47
N TYR A 7 14.53 -0.34 -55.40
CA TYR A 7 13.34 0.43 -55.03
C TYR A 7 13.48 1.04 -53.64
N TYR A 8 13.93 0.27 -52.65
CA TYR A 8 14.08 0.72 -51.26
C TYR A 8 15.17 1.78 -51.10
N ILE A 9 16.29 1.66 -51.81
CA ILE A 9 17.34 2.68 -51.83
C ILE A 9 16.83 3.98 -52.45
N ASN A 10 16.08 3.90 -53.54
CA ASN A 10 15.47 5.09 -54.17
C ASN A 10 14.41 5.71 -53.26
N PHE A 11 13.58 4.89 -52.62
CA PHE A 11 12.57 5.33 -51.65
C PHE A 11 13.18 6.06 -50.45
N ILE A 12 14.26 5.53 -49.87
CA ILE A 12 15.00 6.20 -48.79
C ILE A 12 15.60 7.52 -49.29
N ARG A 13 16.16 7.52 -50.50
CA ARG A 13 16.73 8.74 -51.09
C ARG A 13 15.67 9.83 -51.28
N ASP A 14 14.48 9.46 -51.73
CA ASP A 14 13.35 10.38 -51.91
C ASP A 14 12.84 10.92 -50.55
N ILE A 15 12.75 10.06 -49.54
CA ILE A 15 12.43 10.48 -48.15
C ILE A 15 13.46 11.49 -47.64
N PHE A 16 14.75 11.21 -47.77
CA PHE A 16 15.79 12.13 -47.31
C PHE A 16 15.80 13.44 -48.10
N SER A 17 15.47 13.40 -49.39
CA SER A 17 15.30 14.61 -50.21
C SER A 17 14.15 15.47 -49.70
N HIS A 18 12.98 14.88 -49.46
CA HIS A 18 11.81 15.61 -48.95
C HIS A 18 12.00 16.12 -47.51
N ILE A 19 12.71 15.38 -46.67
CA ILE A 19 13.12 15.85 -45.34
C ILE A 19 14.07 17.06 -45.48
N GLY A 20 15.03 16.99 -46.41
CA GLY A 20 15.94 18.10 -46.70
C GLY A 20 15.21 19.36 -47.15
N GLU A 21 14.28 19.23 -48.11
CA GLU A 21 13.44 20.32 -48.59
C GLU A 21 12.57 20.93 -47.47
N PHE A 22 12.00 20.08 -46.60
CA PHE A 22 11.23 20.52 -45.45
C PHE A 22 12.05 21.37 -44.47
N PHE A 23 13.26 20.91 -44.10
CA PHE A 23 14.14 21.67 -43.21
C PHE A 23 14.65 22.96 -43.87
N GLN A 24 14.90 22.95 -45.18
CA GLN A 24 15.31 24.14 -45.92
C GLN A 24 14.20 25.20 -45.96
N GLY A 25 12.94 24.79 -46.17
CA GLY A 25 11.79 25.68 -46.10
C GLY A 25 11.55 26.24 -44.69
N LEU A 26 11.73 25.40 -43.67
CA LEU A 26 11.59 25.82 -42.27
C LEU A 26 12.69 26.82 -41.89
N PHE A 27 13.93 26.61 -42.33
CA PHE A 27 15.03 27.53 -42.11
C PHE A 27 14.87 28.84 -42.89
N GLN A 28 14.42 28.82 -44.14
CA GLN A 28 14.11 30.04 -44.91
C GLN A 28 12.98 30.84 -44.26
N THR A 29 11.93 30.18 -43.79
CA THR A 29 10.82 30.87 -43.10
C THR A 29 11.28 31.49 -41.79
N PHE A 30 12.11 30.79 -41.01
CA PHE A 30 12.67 31.29 -39.76
C PHE A 30 13.65 32.45 -39.98
N ALA A 31 14.52 32.35 -41.00
CA ALA A 31 15.45 33.39 -41.39
C ALA A 31 14.71 34.63 -41.94
N GLY A 32 13.66 34.45 -42.75
CA GLY A 32 12.81 35.55 -43.21
C GLY A 32 12.15 36.29 -42.05
N PHE A 33 11.51 35.57 -41.14
CA PHE A 33 10.87 36.18 -39.97
C PHE A 33 11.86 36.99 -39.11
N PHE A 34 13.08 36.48 -38.91
CA PHE A 34 14.07 37.14 -38.06
C PHE A 34 14.82 38.28 -38.78
N PHE A 35 15.14 38.16 -40.07
CA PHE A 35 15.92 39.18 -40.78
C PHE A 35 15.05 40.21 -41.51
N SER A 36 13.99 39.80 -42.22
CA SER A 36 13.12 40.75 -42.91
C SER A 36 12.06 41.34 -41.99
N GLY A 37 11.48 40.54 -41.09
CA GLY A 37 10.47 40.99 -40.13
C GLY A 37 11.01 42.02 -39.13
N ILE A 38 12.22 41.79 -38.58
CA ILE A 38 12.86 42.73 -37.64
C ILE A 38 13.26 44.03 -38.35
N LYS A 39 13.74 43.95 -39.60
CA LYS A 39 14.11 45.14 -40.37
C LYS A 39 12.89 46.01 -40.69
N GLU A 40 11.78 45.40 -41.10
CA GLU A 40 10.52 46.12 -41.37
C GLU A 40 9.94 46.76 -40.10
N LEU A 41 10.03 46.08 -38.95
CA LEU A 41 9.65 46.63 -37.65
C LEU A 41 10.53 47.83 -37.27
N PHE A 42 11.83 47.77 -37.54
CA PHE A 42 12.76 48.87 -37.27
C PHE A 42 12.51 50.07 -38.21
N GLU A 43 12.23 49.83 -39.49
CA GLU A 43 11.88 50.90 -40.45
C GLU A 43 10.57 51.60 -40.08
N LYS A 44 9.53 50.84 -39.67
CA LYS A 44 8.26 51.39 -39.14
C LYS A 44 8.47 52.18 -37.85
N PHE A 45 9.36 51.71 -36.97
CA PHE A 45 9.74 52.42 -35.76
C PHE A 45 10.46 53.74 -36.05
N MET A 46 11.43 53.75 -36.97
CA MET A 46 12.16 54.95 -37.36
C MET A 46 11.23 56.01 -37.96
N LEU A 47 10.27 55.62 -38.79
CA LEU A 47 9.25 56.52 -39.34
C LEU A 47 8.33 57.11 -38.26
N ALA A 48 7.93 56.30 -37.26
CA ALA A 48 7.11 56.76 -36.14
C ALA A 48 7.89 57.69 -35.18
N SER A 49 9.19 57.42 -34.96
CA SER A 49 10.04 58.16 -34.03
C SER A 49 10.24 59.64 -34.40
N LEU A 50 9.99 60.00 -35.67
CA LEU A 50 10.08 61.38 -36.17
C LEU A 50 8.96 62.29 -35.65
N GLN A 51 7.85 61.72 -35.15
CA GLN A 51 6.70 62.46 -34.62
C GLN A 51 6.62 62.43 -33.09
N PHE A 52 7.63 61.88 -32.41
CA PHE A 52 7.59 61.68 -30.96
C PHE A 52 7.86 62.96 -30.18
N THR A 53 7.02 63.21 -29.18
CA THR A 53 7.26 64.25 -28.18
C THR A 53 8.23 63.74 -27.10
N LEU A 54 8.71 64.65 -26.24
CA LEU A 54 9.61 64.30 -25.12
C LEU A 54 9.01 63.23 -24.19
N LEU A 55 7.69 63.18 -24.04
CA LEU A 55 7.00 62.22 -23.19
C LEU A 55 6.92 60.83 -23.84
N ASP A 56 6.79 60.75 -25.16
CA ASP A 56 6.78 59.49 -25.92
C ASP A 56 8.14 58.79 -25.88
N TRP A 57 9.22 59.55 -25.89
CA TRP A 57 10.58 59.01 -25.71
C TRP A 57 10.80 58.39 -24.33
N VAL A 58 10.26 59.01 -23.28
CA VAL A 58 10.33 58.45 -21.91
C VAL A 58 9.55 57.14 -21.82
N MET A 59 8.34 57.10 -22.38
CA MET A 59 7.53 55.88 -22.43
C MET A 59 8.18 54.76 -23.24
N PHE A 60 8.84 55.09 -24.36
CA PHE A 60 9.57 54.12 -25.16
C PHE A 60 10.71 53.45 -24.39
N VAL A 61 11.47 54.22 -23.59
CA VAL A 61 12.56 53.66 -22.77
C VAL A 61 12.01 52.70 -21.72
N ILE A 62 10.92 53.06 -21.04
CA ILE A 62 10.28 52.20 -20.04
C ILE A 62 9.79 50.89 -20.68
N VAL A 63 9.08 50.98 -21.80
CA VAL A 63 8.55 49.80 -22.51
C VAL A 63 9.68 48.94 -23.07
N SER A 64 10.78 49.54 -23.52
CA SER A 64 11.95 48.80 -24.00
C SER A 64 12.63 48.02 -22.88
N ILE A 65 12.76 48.60 -21.68
CA ILE A 65 13.32 47.91 -20.50
C ILE A 65 12.45 46.70 -20.14
N VAL A 66 11.12 46.86 -20.11
CA VAL A 66 10.19 45.76 -19.81
C VAL A 66 10.31 44.63 -20.85
N ASN A 67 10.39 44.97 -22.14
CA ASN A 67 10.56 43.96 -23.20
C ASN A 67 11.90 43.22 -23.12
N VAL A 68 12.99 43.91 -22.79
CA VAL A 68 14.31 43.28 -22.59
C VAL A 68 14.27 42.30 -21.41
N ILE A 69 13.63 42.67 -20.30
CA ILE A 69 13.45 41.78 -19.15
C ILE A 69 12.61 40.56 -19.53
N PHE A 70 11.51 40.76 -20.27
CA PHE A 70 10.65 39.68 -20.73
C PHE A 70 11.38 38.67 -21.63
N ILE A 71 12.16 39.16 -22.59
CA ILE A 71 12.98 38.31 -23.47
C ILE A 71 14.05 37.56 -22.66
N ALA A 72 14.70 38.21 -21.70
CA ALA A 72 15.70 37.57 -20.83
C ALA A 72 15.09 36.41 -20.02
N VAL A 73 13.89 36.58 -19.47
CA VAL A 73 13.17 35.52 -18.74
C VAL A 73 12.84 34.33 -19.63
N ILE A 74 12.40 34.58 -20.87
CA ILE A 74 12.13 33.51 -21.85
C ILE A 74 13.41 32.72 -22.15
N VAL A 75 14.52 33.41 -22.43
CA VAL A 75 15.81 32.76 -22.73
C VAL A 75 16.29 31.92 -21.54
N ILE A 76 16.19 32.43 -20.31
CA ILE A 76 16.56 31.67 -19.10
C ILE A 76 15.69 30.41 -18.94
N LYS A 77 14.38 30.51 -19.16
CA LYS A 77 13.46 29.36 -19.10
C LYS A 77 13.81 28.30 -20.15
N VAL A 78 14.13 28.71 -21.38
CA VAL A 78 14.53 27.82 -22.46
C VAL A 78 15.84 27.11 -22.12
N ILE A 79 16.85 27.81 -21.61
CA ILE A 79 18.12 27.21 -21.17
C ILE A 79 17.90 26.21 -20.02
N HIS A 80 17.04 26.55 -19.05
CA HIS A 80 16.74 25.64 -17.94
C HIS A 80 16.04 24.37 -18.44
N PHE A 81 15.12 24.50 -19.39
CA PHE A 81 14.42 23.37 -20.01
C PHE A 81 15.39 22.46 -20.77
N LEU A 82 16.29 23.04 -21.58
CA LEU A 82 17.34 22.30 -22.29
C LEU A 82 18.30 21.56 -21.33
N LYS A 83 18.74 22.21 -20.25
CA LYS A 83 19.57 21.55 -19.23
C LYS A 83 18.85 20.39 -18.55
N LYS A 84 17.56 20.55 -18.24
CA LYS A 84 16.73 19.49 -17.65
C LYS A 84 16.57 18.32 -18.62
N TYR A 85 16.35 18.60 -19.89
CA TYR A 85 16.23 17.58 -20.94
C TYR A 85 17.54 16.79 -21.12
N ILE A 86 18.69 17.47 -21.18
CA ILE A 86 20.00 16.81 -21.32
C ILE A 86 20.31 15.94 -20.09
N LYS A 87 20.01 16.44 -18.87
CA LYS A 87 20.21 15.65 -17.64
C LYS A 87 19.32 14.41 -17.59
N PHE A 88 18.09 14.52 -18.10
CA PHE A 88 17.14 13.41 -18.17
C PHE A 88 17.64 12.32 -19.14
N VAL A 89 18.10 12.70 -20.34
CA VAL A 89 18.64 11.75 -21.33
C VAL A 89 19.90 11.03 -20.81
N LYS A 90 20.79 11.74 -20.10
CA LYS A 90 21.99 11.11 -19.50
C LYS A 90 21.65 10.09 -18.40
N SER A 91 20.67 10.41 -17.55
CA SER A 91 20.17 9.49 -16.51
C SER A 91 19.61 8.19 -17.10
N GLU A 92 18.91 8.28 -18.23
CA GLU A 92 18.29 7.09 -18.84
C GLU A 92 19.34 6.17 -19.49
N LEU A 93 20.38 6.74 -20.11
CA LEU A 93 21.52 6.00 -20.65
C LEU A 93 22.32 5.26 -19.55
N GLU A 94 22.52 5.89 -18.38
CA GLU A 94 23.20 5.25 -17.24
C GLU A 94 22.37 4.09 -16.65
N LYS A 95 21.04 4.14 -16.69
CA LYS A 95 20.19 3.02 -16.28
C LYS A 95 20.29 1.83 -17.23
N GLU A 96 20.31 2.07 -18.54
CA GLU A 96 20.48 1.00 -19.53
C GLU A 96 21.87 0.35 -19.43
N SER A 97 22.93 1.11 -19.15
CA SER A 97 24.26 0.53 -18.91
C SER A 97 24.28 -0.35 -17.65
N LEU A 98 23.65 0.07 -16.56
CA LEU A 98 23.56 -0.73 -15.33
C LEU A 98 22.75 -2.02 -15.53
N ILE A 99 21.65 -1.97 -16.30
CA ILE A 99 20.85 -3.16 -16.62
C ILE A 99 21.66 -4.16 -17.46
N SER A 100 22.41 -3.67 -18.46
CA SER A 100 23.27 -4.54 -19.27
C SER A 100 24.45 -5.13 -18.48
N GLU A 101 25.00 -4.39 -17.52
CA GLU A 101 26.04 -4.88 -16.62
C GLU A 101 25.52 -5.94 -15.63
N ILE A 102 24.29 -5.78 -15.11
CA ILE A 102 23.60 -6.81 -14.31
C ILE A 102 23.35 -8.07 -15.15
N ALA A 103 22.91 -7.92 -16.40
CA ALA A 103 22.70 -9.06 -17.31
C ALA A 103 24.03 -9.81 -17.59
N PHE A 104 25.10 -9.06 -17.83
CA PHE A 104 26.44 -9.63 -18.04
C PHE A 104 26.99 -10.34 -16.78
N LEU A 105 26.80 -9.75 -15.59
CA LEU A 105 27.19 -10.35 -14.31
C LEU A 105 26.44 -11.66 -14.01
N ASN A 106 25.14 -11.70 -14.30
CA ASN A 106 24.34 -12.91 -14.15
C ASN A 106 24.79 -14.01 -15.11
N GLN A 107 25.08 -13.66 -16.38
CA GLN A 107 25.61 -14.61 -17.35
C GLN A 107 26.97 -15.17 -16.92
N LYS A 108 27.86 -14.31 -16.40
CA LYS A 108 29.17 -14.71 -15.89
C LYS A 108 29.07 -15.58 -14.63
N THR A 109 28.06 -15.35 -13.79
CA THR A 109 27.79 -16.19 -12.61
C THR A 109 27.32 -17.59 -13.03
N ILE A 110 26.47 -17.70 -14.05
CA ILE A 110 26.06 -18.99 -14.62
C ILE A 110 27.26 -19.74 -15.20
N GLU A 111 28.13 -19.05 -15.93
CA GLU A 111 29.33 -19.64 -16.53
C GLU A 111 30.31 -20.15 -15.46
N LEU A 112 30.50 -19.40 -14.37
CA LEU A 112 31.30 -19.82 -13.21
C LEU A 112 30.68 -21.01 -12.45
N ILE A 113 29.35 -21.11 -12.39
CA ILE A 113 28.66 -22.26 -11.80
C ILE A 113 28.89 -23.51 -12.66
N ASP A 114 28.84 -23.38 -13.99
CA ASP A 114 29.12 -24.48 -14.92
C ASP A 114 30.58 -24.93 -14.88
N GLU A 115 31.53 -23.99 -14.81
CA GLU A 115 32.95 -24.34 -14.59
C GLU A 115 33.16 -25.04 -13.25
N LYS A 116 32.54 -24.54 -12.18
CA LYS A 116 32.58 -25.18 -10.86
C LYS A 116 32.00 -26.61 -10.90
N ASN A 117 30.90 -26.82 -11.60
CA ASN A 117 30.26 -28.12 -11.77
C ASN A 117 31.12 -29.08 -12.59
N LYS A 118 31.79 -28.60 -13.64
CA LYS A 118 32.80 -29.38 -14.38
C LYS A 118 34.00 -29.74 -13.51
N ILE A 119 34.51 -28.82 -12.69
CA ILE A 119 35.61 -29.09 -11.75
C ILE A 119 35.19 -30.10 -10.68
N LEU A 120 33.96 -30.03 -10.19
CA LEU A 120 33.37 -31.02 -9.29
C LEU A 120 33.28 -32.40 -9.96
N ALA A 121 32.79 -32.47 -11.20
CA ALA A 121 32.72 -33.71 -11.96
C ALA A 121 34.11 -34.33 -12.21
N LEU A 122 35.12 -33.51 -12.53
CA LEU A 122 36.51 -33.95 -12.69
C LEU A 122 37.15 -34.39 -11.36
N LYS A 123 36.80 -33.75 -10.24
CA LYS A 123 37.21 -34.20 -8.90
C LYS A 123 36.57 -35.53 -8.53
N VAL A 124 35.31 -35.75 -8.91
CA VAL A 124 34.59 -37.02 -8.71
C VAL A 124 35.15 -38.12 -9.59
N SER A 125 35.59 -37.83 -10.82
CA SER A 125 36.26 -38.82 -11.67
C SER A 125 37.66 -39.18 -11.17
N ASN A 126 38.40 -38.23 -10.57
CA ASN A 126 39.69 -38.49 -9.89
C ASN A 126 39.56 -39.31 -8.59
N LEU A 127 38.33 -39.55 -8.09
CA LEU A 127 38.03 -40.40 -6.93
C LEU A 127 37.78 -41.87 -7.28
N GLY A 128 37.98 -42.28 -8.54
CA GLY A 128 38.16 -43.69 -8.90
C GLY A 128 36.92 -44.57 -8.78
N ILE A 129 35.75 -44.08 -9.17
CA ILE A 129 34.55 -44.90 -9.34
C ILE A 129 34.29 -45.06 -10.83
N ASN A 130 34.52 -46.28 -11.31
CA ASN A 130 34.44 -46.67 -12.72
C ASN A 130 32.97 -46.99 -13.09
N PRO A 131 32.39 -46.39 -14.14
CA PRO A 131 31.06 -46.75 -14.62
C PRO A 131 31.20 -47.57 -15.91
N ASP A 132 31.35 -48.88 -15.80
CA ASP A 132 31.13 -49.79 -16.93
C ASP A 132 31.06 -51.24 -16.42
N GLN A 133 29.86 -51.67 -16.05
CA GLN A 133 29.41 -53.06 -16.21
C GLN A 133 27.89 -53.05 -16.49
N PRO A 134 27.44 -53.74 -17.54
CA PRO A 134 26.04 -53.80 -17.92
C PRO A 134 25.36 -54.94 -17.16
N ASP A 135 24.19 -54.71 -16.57
CA ASP A 135 23.19 -55.77 -16.37
C ASP A 135 21.78 -55.17 -16.22
N ASP A 136 20.90 -55.78 -17.01
CA ASP A 136 19.45 -55.90 -16.98
C ASP A 136 18.52 -54.69 -17.14
N GLU A 137 17.75 -54.79 -18.23
CA GLU A 137 16.56 -54.03 -18.57
C GLU A 137 15.49 -54.16 -17.46
N GLU A 138 15.45 -53.21 -16.55
CA GLU A 138 14.21 -52.78 -15.92
C GLU A 138 13.90 -51.34 -16.31
N LYS A 139 12.67 -51.14 -16.81
CA LYS A 139 12.11 -49.83 -17.13
C LYS A 139 12.33 -48.89 -15.94
N PRO A 140 12.72 -47.61 -16.13
CA PRO A 140 12.73 -46.68 -15.02
C PRO A 140 11.28 -46.30 -14.69
N ASP A 141 10.68 -47.05 -13.78
CA ASP A 141 9.72 -46.47 -12.83
C ASP A 141 10.47 -45.40 -12.02
N ASP A 142 9.85 -44.23 -11.94
CA ASP A 142 10.04 -43.17 -10.95
C ASP A 142 11.42 -43.10 -10.28
N VAL A 143 12.34 -42.40 -10.95
CA VAL A 143 13.44 -41.75 -10.25
C VAL A 143 12.81 -40.68 -9.34
N GLN A 144 12.59 -41.05 -8.08
CA GLN A 144 12.27 -40.13 -7.00
C GLN A 144 13.43 -39.14 -6.85
N ASP A 145 13.26 -37.99 -7.49
CA ASP A 145 14.02 -36.78 -7.21
C ASP A 145 13.51 -36.22 -5.86
N LEU A 146 13.90 -36.86 -4.76
CA LEU A 146 13.58 -36.50 -3.38
C LEU A 146 14.37 -35.27 -2.90
N SER A 147 14.60 -34.27 -3.78
CA SER A 147 15.23 -33.01 -3.38
C SER A 147 14.68 -31.80 -4.12
N GLN A 148 13.87 -31.04 -3.38
CA GLN A 148 13.22 -29.75 -3.69
C GLN A 148 11.97 -29.83 -4.58
N GLY A 149 10.82 -30.00 -3.94
CA GLY A 149 9.53 -29.62 -4.52
C GLY A 149 9.54 -28.17 -5.04
N ARG A 150 8.51 -27.80 -5.82
CA ARG A 150 8.45 -26.47 -6.45
C ARG A 150 8.40 -25.30 -5.46
N PHE A 151 8.11 -25.56 -4.19
CA PHE A 151 8.10 -24.60 -3.08
C PHE A 151 9.29 -24.85 -2.17
N VAL A 152 10.20 -23.89 -2.02
CA VAL A 152 11.39 -23.98 -1.18
C VAL A 152 11.11 -23.41 0.21
N LYS A 153 10.62 -22.17 0.30
CA LYS A 153 10.37 -21.48 1.57
C LYS A 153 9.26 -22.17 2.38
N LEU A 154 8.17 -22.57 1.75
CA LEU A 154 7.05 -23.22 2.43
C LEU A 154 7.43 -24.63 2.89
N ALA A 155 8.27 -25.35 2.13
CA ALA A 155 8.81 -26.64 2.58
C ALA A 155 9.69 -26.49 3.84
N MET A 156 10.48 -25.42 3.94
CA MET A 156 11.24 -25.14 5.17
C MET A 156 10.33 -24.90 6.39
N VAL A 157 9.16 -24.29 6.19
CA VAL A 157 8.16 -24.13 7.26
C VAL A 157 7.58 -25.49 7.67
N ASP A 158 7.29 -26.38 6.71
CA ASP A 158 6.84 -27.74 7.03
C ASP A 158 7.86 -28.53 7.85
N GLU A 159 9.15 -28.35 7.55
CA GLU A 159 10.25 -28.97 8.30
C GLU A 159 10.38 -28.38 9.71
N GLU A 160 10.25 -27.06 9.86
CA GLU A 160 10.33 -26.34 11.14
C GLU A 160 9.23 -26.78 12.11
N TYR A 161 7.99 -26.88 11.62
CA TYR A 161 6.82 -27.27 12.42
C TYR A 161 6.57 -28.79 12.44
N GLN A 162 7.38 -29.56 11.72
CA GLN A 162 7.25 -31.03 11.55
C GLN A 162 5.87 -31.49 11.04
N GLY A 163 5.04 -30.57 10.56
CA GLY A 163 3.65 -30.81 10.17
C GLY A 163 2.66 -30.92 11.34
N GLU A 164 3.03 -30.50 12.54
CA GLU A 164 2.13 -30.46 13.70
C GLU A 164 1.65 -29.02 13.98
N ILE A 165 0.37 -28.89 14.35
CA ILE A 165 -0.19 -27.60 14.76
C ILE A 165 0.23 -27.34 16.21
N LYS A 166 0.94 -26.23 16.42
CA LYS A 166 1.35 -25.77 17.74
C LYS A 166 0.15 -25.22 18.50
N ARG A 167 -0.40 -26.05 19.38
CA ARG A 167 -1.46 -25.64 20.32
C ARG A 167 -0.89 -24.75 21.41
N ILE A 168 -1.70 -23.80 21.83
CA ILE A 168 -1.31 -22.80 22.83
C ILE A 168 -2.14 -23.00 24.09
N GLU A 169 -1.44 -23.30 25.18
CA GLU A 169 -2.04 -23.40 26.51
C GLU A 169 -1.99 -22.02 27.19
N MET A 170 -3.17 -21.48 27.48
CA MET A 170 -3.30 -20.22 28.20
C MET A 170 -3.10 -20.44 29.70
N LYS A 171 -2.39 -19.51 30.35
CA LYS A 171 -2.24 -19.48 31.81
C LYS A 171 -3.47 -18.82 32.44
N GLU A 172 -3.79 -19.16 33.69
CA GLU A 172 -4.90 -18.52 34.42
C GLU A 172 -4.71 -17.00 34.55
N GLU A 173 -3.47 -16.55 34.71
CA GLU A 173 -3.09 -15.12 34.78
C GLU A 173 -3.35 -14.34 33.48
N ASP A 174 -3.49 -15.05 32.36
CA ASP A 174 -3.72 -14.48 31.03
C ASP A 174 -5.21 -14.48 30.65
N MET A 175 -6.09 -15.03 31.50
CA MET A 175 -7.55 -14.98 31.33
C MET A 175 -8.12 -13.66 31.86
N ILE A 176 -7.84 -12.58 31.14
CA ILE A 176 -8.21 -11.21 31.52
C ILE A 176 -9.34 -10.65 30.64
N ASN A 177 -10.08 -9.67 31.17
CA ASN A 177 -11.12 -8.97 30.41
C ASN A 177 -10.53 -7.93 29.42
N LEU A 178 -11.35 -7.38 28.52
CA LEU A 178 -10.90 -6.41 27.51
C LEU A 178 -10.30 -5.12 28.10
N LYS A 179 -10.86 -4.61 29.20
CA LYS A 179 -10.34 -3.41 29.86
C LYS A 179 -8.96 -3.62 30.47
N GLU A 180 -8.75 -4.78 31.06
CA GLU A 180 -7.46 -5.24 31.57
C GLU A 180 -6.49 -5.51 30.43
N LEU A 181 -6.94 -6.11 29.32
CA LEU A 181 -6.14 -6.35 28.12
C LEU A 181 -5.55 -5.05 27.57
N VAL A 182 -6.38 -4.01 27.42
CA VAL A 182 -5.94 -2.68 27.01
C VAL A 182 -4.93 -2.08 27.99
N THR A 183 -5.21 -2.19 29.29
CA THR A 183 -4.33 -1.63 30.33
C THR A 183 -2.99 -2.36 30.37
N ARG A 184 -3.00 -3.69 30.26
CA ARG A 184 -1.82 -4.55 30.21
C ARG A 184 -0.98 -4.26 28.97
N PHE A 185 -1.61 -4.06 27.81
CA PHE A 185 -0.91 -3.67 26.57
C PHE A 185 -0.19 -2.33 26.71
N ILE A 186 -0.86 -1.32 27.29
CA ILE A 186 -0.27 0.01 27.49
C ILE A 186 0.93 -0.09 28.45
N ASN A 187 0.78 -0.81 29.56
CA ASN A 187 1.85 -0.99 30.54
C ASN A 187 3.03 -1.79 29.97
N PHE A 188 2.75 -2.85 29.20
CA PHE A 188 3.77 -3.64 28.49
C PHE A 188 4.55 -2.76 27.51
N SER A 189 3.85 -2.01 26.66
CA SER A 189 4.47 -1.15 25.64
C SER A 189 5.34 -0.06 26.27
N ALA A 190 4.87 0.58 27.34
CA ALA A 190 5.60 1.62 28.05
C ALA A 190 6.83 1.07 28.79
N SER A 191 6.69 -0.06 29.49
CA SER A 191 7.76 -0.62 30.33
C SER A 191 8.83 -1.38 29.52
N ARG A 192 8.43 -2.23 28.56
CA ARG A 192 9.34 -3.12 27.82
C ARG A 192 9.89 -2.49 26.54
N LEU A 193 9.07 -1.72 25.83
CA LEU A 193 9.42 -1.18 24.51
C LEU A 193 9.66 0.33 24.52
N HIS A 194 9.37 1.01 25.64
CA HIS A 194 9.41 2.47 25.76
C HIS A 194 8.55 3.19 24.72
N LEU A 195 7.42 2.58 24.35
CA LEU A 195 6.42 3.11 23.43
C LEU A 195 5.16 3.51 24.19
N TYR A 196 4.69 4.73 23.98
CA TYR A 196 3.56 5.30 24.70
C TYR A 196 2.35 5.44 23.79
N TYR A 197 1.21 4.92 24.24
CA TYR A 197 -0.03 4.93 23.49
C TYR A 197 -1.20 5.41 24.35
N ASN A 198 -2.07 6.21 23.75
CA ASN A 198 -3.32 6.62 24.38
C ASN A 198 -4.30 5.43 24.41
N ARG A 199 -5.00 5.26 25.55
CA ARG A 199 -6.08 4.30 25.72
C ARG A 199 -7.09 4.34 24.56
N LYS A 200 -7.47 5.53 24.08
CA LYS A 200 -8.43 5.67 22.97
C LYS A 200 -7.99 4.93 21.70
N ILE A 201 -6.69 5.02 21.35
CA ILE A 201 -6.12 4.37 20.16
C ILE A 201 -6.08 2.85 20.35
N ILE A 202 -5.68 2.39 21.54
CA ILE A 202 -5.58 0.96 21.82
C ILE A 202 -6.97 0.31 21.89
N SER A 203 -7.94 0.96 22.54
CA SER A 203 -9.33 0.54 22.50
C SER A 203 -9.88 0.49 21.08
N ALA A 204 -9.54 1.49 20.24
CA ALA A 204 -9.93 1.49 18.82
C ALA A 204 -9.25 0.36 18.03
N PHE A 205 -8.02 -0.03 18.39
CA PHE A 205 -7.34 -1.16 17.76
C PHE A 205 -8.03 -2.49 18.06
N PHE A 206 -8.31 -2.80 19.32
CA PHE A 206 -9.04 -4.02 19.69
C PHE A 206 -10.46 -4.04 19.16
N ALA A 207 -11.18 -2.91 19.23
CA ALA A 207 -12.49 -2.78 18.61
C ALA A 207 -12.42 -2.92 17.08
N GLY A 208 -11.33 -2.47 16.46
CA GLY A 208 -11.06 -2.63 15.05
C GLY A 208 -10.84 -4.08 14.64
N MET A 209 -10.11 -4.86 15.45
CA MET A 209 -9.92 -6.30 15.27
C MET A 209 -11.24 -7.08 15.32
N ALA A 210 -12.16 -6.67 16.19
CA ALA A 210 -13.50 -7.26 16.27
C ALA A 210 -14.39 -6.91 15.07
N ALA A 211 -14.18 -5.73 14.47
CA ALA A 211 -14.97 -5.25 13.35
C ALA A 211 -14.49 -5.76 11.98
N SER A 212 -13.18 -5.95 11.80
CA SER A 212 -12.58 -6.42 10.54
C SER A 212 -11.20 -7.06 10.76
N HIS A 213 -10.87 -8.05 9.92
CA HIS A 213 -9.52 -8.62 9.83
C HIS A 213 -8.52 -7.70 9.11
N THR A 214 -8.95 -6.59 8.54
CA THR A 214 -8.06 -5.58 7.95
C THR A 214 -8.17 -4.26 8.69
N MET A 215 -7.04 -3.67 9.05
CA MET A 215 -6.94 -2.35 9.67
C MET A 215 -5.99 -1.47 8.87
N ILE A 216 -6.24 -0.16 8.85
CA ILE A 216 -5.37 0.83 8.19
C ILE A 216 -4.95 1.84 9.24
N LEU A 217 -3.65 1.92 9.52
CA LEU A 217 -3.06 2.90 10.42
C LEU A 217 -2.59 4.11 9.63
N GLU A 218 -3.19 5.25 9.90
CA GLU A 218 -2.94 6.50 9.19
C GLU A 218 -2.41 7.57 10.11
N GLY A 219 -1.68 8.52 9.55
CA GLY A 219 -1.25 9.69 10.30
C GLY A 219 0.06 10.24 9.76
N ILE A 220 0.61 11.19 10.50
CA ILE A 220 1.86 11.86 10.15
C ILE A 220 3.02 10.86 10.29
N SER A 221 4.10 11.07 9.53
CA SER A 221 5.30 10.25 9.68
C SER A 221 5.89 10.36 11.10
N GLY A 222 6.39 9.25 11.63
CA GLY A 222 7.01 9.19 12.96
C GLY A 222 6.05 9.22 14.16
N THR A 223 4.76 8.91 13.96
CA THR A 223 3.76 8.79 15.06
C THR A 223 3.62 7.37 15.61
N GLY A 224 4.44 6.42 15.16
CA GLY A 224 4.43 5.03 15.67
C GLY A 224 3.47 4.08 14.94
N LYS A 225 3.09 4.38 13.69
CA LYS A 225 2.19 3.56 12.86
C LYS A 225 2.70 2.12 12.67
N THR A 226 3.98 1.94 12.36
CA THR A 226 4.60 0.61 12.24
C THR A 226 4.95 0.02 13.61
N SER A 227 5.25 0.87 14.60
CA SER A 227 5.61 0.45 15.95
C SER A 227 4.44 -0.16 16.74
N LEU A 228 3.21 0.31 16.52
CA LEU A 228 2.01 -0.20 17.21
C LEU A 228 1.73 -1.69 16.90
N PRO A 229 1.58 -2.12 15.63
CA PRO A 229 1.37 -3.53 15.34
C PRO A 229 2.60 -4.38 15.65
N TYR A 230 3.82 -3.83 15.57
CA TYR A 230 5.03 -4.50 16.05
C TYR A 230 4.96 -4.78 17.57
N ALA A 231 4.59 -3.78 18.37
CA ALA A 231 4.39 -3.93 19.81
C ALA A 231 3.27 -4.92 20.13
N MET A 232 2.21 -4.95 19.32
CA MET A 232 1.09 -5.88 19.48
C MET A 232 1.52 -7.33 19.25
N GLY A 233 2.36 -7.62 18.26
CA GLY A 233 2.94 -8.95 18.11
C GLY A 233 3.75 -9.35 19.34
N LYS A 234 4.71 -8.51 19.75
CA LYS A 234 5.52 -8.75 20.96
C LYS A 234 4.66 -8.95 22.20
N PHE A 235 3.55 -8.23 22.31
CA PHE A 235 2.59 -8.40 23.39
C PHE A 235 1.93 -9.78 23.39
N PHE A 236 1.58 -10.32 22.21
CA PHE A 236 1.08 -11.70 22.05
C PHE A 236 2.20 -12.77 21.99
N GLN A 237 3.39 -12.45 22.48
CA GLN A 237 4.57 -13.33 22.54
C GLN A 237 5.13 -13.77 21.18
N HIS A 238 4.73 -13.12 20.08
CA HIS A 238 5.13 -13.51 18.74
C HIS A 238 5.31 -12.33 17.79
N ASP A 239 6.42 -12.31 17.05
CA ASP A 239 6.76 -11.17 16.21
C ASP A 239 5.76 -10.98 15.06
N SER A 240 5.32 -9.74 14.87
CA SER A 240 4.51 -9.37 13.72
C SER A 240 5.33 -9.46 12.44
N TYR A 241 4.74 -10.00 11.38
CA TYR A 241 5.39 -10.06 10.07
C TYR A 241 5.32 -8.69 9.41
N ILE A 242 6.46 -8.00 9.29
CA ILE A 242 6.52 -6.70 8.63
C ILE A 242 6.92 -6.90 7.17
N ILE A 243 5.98 -6.68 6.26
CA ILE A 243 6.13 -6.82 4.82
C ILE A 243 6.15 -5.43 4.19
N PRO A 244 7.31 -4.92 3.74
CA PRO A 244 7.40 -3.61 3.11
C PRO A 244 6.82 -3.66 1.68
N VAL A 245 5.78 -2.87 1.45
CA VAL A 245 5.15 -2.79 0.12
C VAL A 245 6.07 -2.06 -0.85
N GLN A 246 6.25 -2.62 -2.04
CA GLN A 246 7.10 -2.02 -3.07
C GLN A 246 6.27 -1.18 -4.05
N PRO A 247 6.77 -0.03 -4.54
CA PRO A 247 6.08 0.77 -5.55
C PRO A 247 5.80 0.02 -6.87
N SER A 248 6.54 -1.06 -7.14
CA SER A 248 6.36 -1.92 -8.32
C SER A 248 5.14 -2.84 -8.22
N TRP A 249 4.51 -2.99 -7.06
CA TRP A 249 3.38 -3.89 -6.86
C TRP A 249 2.18 -3.48 -7.71
N ARG A 250 1.83 -4.31 -8.69
CA ARG A 250 0.76 -4.04 -9.66
C ARG A 250 -0.37 -5.05 -9.63
N ASP A 251 -0.16 -6.23 -9.06
CA ASP A 251 -1.14 -7.29 -8.97
C ASP A 251 -0.86 -8.21 -7.76
N ARG A 252 -1.69 -9.25 -7.61
CA ARG A 252 -1.56 -10.25 -6.54
C ARG A 252 -0.26 -11.05 -6.62
N ALA A 253 0.37 -11.20 -7.78
CA ALA A 253 1.53 -12.07 -7.96
C ALA A 253 2.77 -11.48 -7.28
N GLU A 254 2.85 -10.15 -7.20
CA GLU A 254 3.90 -9.45 -6.46
C GLU A 254 3.82 -9.68 -4.94
N MET A 255 2.62 -9.98 -4.43
CA MET A 255 2.38 -10.25 -3.01
C MET A 255 2.38 -11.74 -2.69
N LEU A 256 1.73 -12.59 -3.48
CA LEU A 256 1.63 -14.03 -3.23
C LEU A 256 2.72 -14.85 -3.91
N GLY A 257 3.38 -14.28 -4.92
CA GLY A 257 4.32 -15.00 -5.77
C GLY A 257 3.69 -15.53 -7.07
N TYR A 258 4.51 -16.19 -7.87
CA TYR A 258 4.09 -16.79 -9.13
C TYR A 258 4.87 -18.07 -9.43
N LEU A 259 4.26 -18.98 -10.19
CA LEU A 259 4.95 -20.14 -10.72
C LEU A 259 5.81 -19.72 -11.92
N ASN A 260 7.12 -19.93 -11.83
CA ASN A 260 7.99 -19.73 -12.97
C ASN A 260 7.87 -20.93 -13.92
N GLU A 261 7.36 -20.68 -15.12
CA GLU A 261 7.12 -21.73 -16.12
C GLU A 261 8.38 -22.40 -16.65
N PHE A 262 9.53 -21.71 -16.60
CA PHE A 262 10.81 -22.23 -17.09
C PHE A 262 11.49 -23.10 -16.05
N THR A 263 11.60 -22.62 -14.81
CA THR A 263 12.26 -23.37 -13.73
C THR A 263 11.33 -24.37 -13.06
N LYS A 264 10.01 -24.27 -13.32
CA LYS A 264 8.94 -25.01 -12.63
C LYS A 264 8.95 -24.83 -11.10
N LYS A 265 9.67 -23.82 -10.60
CA LYS A 265 9.69 -23.42 -9.19
C LYS A 265 8.76 -22.24 -8.96
N PHE A 266 8.12 -22.22 -7.81
CA PHE A 266 7.30 -21.11 -7.37
C PHE A 266 8.20 -20.04 -6.75
N ASN A 267 8.04 -18.79 -7.18
CA ASN A 267 8.72 -17.67 -6.57
C ASN A 267 7.95 -17.23 -5.32
N GLU A 268 8.41 -17.67 -4.15
CA GLU A 268 7.71 -17.47 -2.88
C GLU A 268 8.10 -16.13 -2.24
N THR A 269 7.10 -15.31 -1.96
CA THR A 269 7.25 -14.04 -1.22
C THR A 269 7.29 -14.29 0.28
N ASP A 270 7.81 -13.31 1.03
CA ASP A 270 7.80 -13.38 2.49
C ASP A 270 6.38 -13.27 3.06
N PHE A 271 5.47 -12.60 2.33
CA PHE A 271 4.05 -12.56 2.66
C PHE A 271 3.42 -13.96 2.56
N LEU A 272 3.65 -14.70 1.46
CA LEU A 272 3.12 -16.05 1.31
C LEU A 272 3.66 -16.97 2.40
N LYS A 273 4.96 -16.89 2.68
CA LYS A 273 5.58 -17.64 3.79
C LYS A 273 4.91 -17.33 5.12
N ALA A 274 4.69 -16.04 5.44
CA ALA A 274 4.06 -15.62 6.68
C ALA A 274 2.64 -16.21 6.82
N ILE A 275 1.80 -16.11 5.80
CA ILE A 275 0.45 -16.68 5.81
C ILE A 275 0.48 -18.20 5.93
N TYR A 276 1.43 -18.86 5.28
CA TYR A 276 1.57 -20.30 5.40
C TYR A 276 1.99 -20.73 6.81
N GLU A 277 2.92 -20.01 7.43
CA GLU A 277 3.37 -20.27 8.79
C GLU A 277 2.23 -20.14 9.82
N THR A 278 1.31 -19.18 9.64
CA THR A 278 0.17 -19.03 10.57
C THR A 278 -0.79 -20.22 10.54
N THR A 279 -0.77 -21.05 9.50
CA THR A 279 -1.62 -22.26 9.44
C THR A 279 -1.18 -23.35 10.42
N TYR A 280 0.06 -23.28 10.94
CA TYR A 280 0.58 -24.20 11.95
C TYR A 280 0.40 -23.70 13.39
N ARG A 281 -0.24 -22.55 13.58
CA ARG A 281 -0.34 -21.87 14.88
C ARG A 281 -1.78 -21.49 15.19
N GLU A 282 -2.08 -21.34 16.48
CA GLU A 282 -3.43 -20.96 16.99
C GLU A 282 -3.42 -19.62 17.75
N ASP A 283 -2.29 -18.91 17.78
CA ASP A 283 -2.16 -17.56 18.36
C ASP A 283 -2.69 -16.47 17.42
N ILE A 284 -2.83 -15.29 17.99
CA ILE A 284 -3.09 -14.06 17.27
C ILE A 284 -1.85 -13.70 16.43
N ASN A 285 -2.02 -13.66 15.12
CA ASN A 285 -0.98 -13.33 14.17
C ASN A 285 -1.28 -12.00 13.48
N ILE A 286 -0.28 -11.12 13.42
CA ILE A 286 -0.41 -9.79 12.81
C ILE A 286 0.55 -9.71 11.63
N VAL A 287 0.01 -9.44 10.45
CA VAL A 287 0.76 -9.20 9.22
C VAL A 287 0.66 -7.72 8.87
N VAL A 288 1.79 -7.03 8.95
CA VAL A 288 1.89 -5.59 8.67
C VAL A 288 2.30 -5.38 7.22
N LEU A 289 1.48 -4.65 6.48
CA LEU A 289 1.80 -4.15 5.14
C LEU A 289 2.32 -2.73 5.30
N ASP A 290 3.64 -2.60 5.39
CA ASP A 290 4.27 -1.31 5.67
C ASP A 290 4.28 -0.43 4.43
N GLU A 291 3.87 0.82 4.60
CA GLU A 291 3.58 1.80 3.55
C GLU A 291 2.70 1.20 2.44
N MET A 292 1.59 0.58 2.86
CA MET A 292 0.58 -0.07 2.02
C MET A 292 0.18 0.76 0.80
N ASN A 293 0.15 2.10 0.94
CA ASN A 293 -0.26 3.03 -0.11
C ASN A 293 0.86 3.52 -1.03
N LEU A 294 2.09 2.98 -0.93
CA LEU A 294 3.12 3.14 -1.97
C LEU A 294 2.70 2.53 -3.31
N ALA A 295 1.85 1.51 -3.27
CA ALA A 295 1.22 0.90 -4.43
C ALA A 295 -0.30 1.00 -4.33
N ARG A 296 -1.00 0.78 -5.44
CA ARG A 296 -2.47 0.77 -5.46
C ARG A 296 -2.99 -0.47 -4.74
N VAL A 297 -3.37 -0.32 -3.47
CA VAL A 297 -3.87 -1.38 -2.57
C VAL A 297 -4.92 -2.27 -3.23
N GLU A 298 -5.83 -1.67 -3.99
CA GLU A 298 -6.92 -2.35 -4.66
C GLU A 298 -6.50 -3.32 -5.78
N TYR A 299 -5.25 -3.26 -6.27
CA TYR A 299 -4.79 -4.15 -7.32
C TYR A 299 -4.18 -5.44 -6.76
N TYR A 300 -3.41 -5.34 -5.67
CA TYR A 300 -2.74 -6.50 -5.09
C TYR A 300 -3.53 -7.12 -3.94
N PHE A 301 -4.27 -6.34 -3.14
CA PHE A 301 -4.94 -6.81 -1.92
C PHE A 301 -6.44 -7.10 -2.07
N ALA A 302 -7.05 -6.79 -3.22
CA ALA A 302 -8.50 -6.89 -3.39
C ALA A 302 -9.08 -8.31 -3.27
N GLU A 303 -8.31 -9.33 -3.62
CA GLU A 303 -8.73 -10.73 -3.47
C GLU A 303 -8.88 -11.11 -2.00
N LEU A 304 -7.86 -10.86 -1.18
CA LEU A 304 -7.90 -11.13 0.26
C LEU A 304 -9.05 -10.36 0.94
N LEU A 305 -9.23 -9.08 0.58
CA LEU A 305 -10.37 -8.28 1.03
C LEU A 305 -11.73 -8.88 0.67
N SER A 306 -11.84 -9.61 -0.43
CA SER A 306 -13.09 -10.22 -0.87
C SER A 306 -13.30 -11.60 -0.23
N ILE A 307 -12.22 -12.35 -0.01
CA ILE A 307 -12.24 -13.64 0.69
C ILE A 307 -12.67 -13.46 2.16
N MET A 308 -12.08 -12.48 2.86
CA MET A 308 -12.42 -12.17 4.26
C MET A 308 -13.85 -11.61 4.47
N GLU A 309 -14.59 -11.35 3.40
CA GLU A 309 -16.02 -10.97 3.47
C GLU A 309 -16.97 -12.16 3.48
N MET A 310 -16.47 -13.34 3.13
CA MET A 310 -17.29 -14.54 3.13
C MET A 310 -17.72 -14.89 4.56
N PRO A 311 -19.02 -15.13 4.82
CA PRO A 311 -19.51 -15.49 6.15
C PRO A 311 -18.94 -16.82 6.67
N ASP A 312 -18.57 -17.70 5.74
CA ASP A 312 -18.04 -19.02 6.04
C ASP A 312 -16.50 -18.98 5.97
N ALA A 313 -15.88 -19.03 7.13
CA ALA A 313 -14.43 -18.89 7.27
C ALA A 313 -13.65 -20.11 6.77
N ASP A 314 -14.26 -21.29 6.72
CA ASP A 314 -13.63 -22.50 6.17
C ASP A 314 -13.45 -22.39 4.64
N LYS A 315 -14.13 -21.41 4.02
CA LYS A 315 -14.01 -21.09 2.60
C LYS A 315 -13.05 -19.95 2.32
N TRP A 316 -12.27 -19.50 3.30
CA TRP A 316 -11.25 -18.47 3.10
C TRP A 316 -10.01 -19.01 2.38
N LEU A 317 -10.22 -19.57 1.18
CA LEU A 317 -9.21 -20.27 0.42
C LEU A 317 -8.57 -19.34 -0.61
N VAL A 318 -7.26 -19.15 -0.50
CA VAL A 318 -6.44 -18.36 -1.42
C VAL A 318 -5.84 -19.30 -2.47
N ASP A 319 -6.11 -19.03 -3.74
CA ASP A 319 -5.58 -19.82 -4.87
C ASP A 319 -4.10 -19.51 -5.11
N ILE A 320 -3.20 -20.47 -4.92
CA ILE A 320 -1.75 -20.27 -5.14
C ILE A 320 -1.32 -20.87 -6.47
N VAL A 321 -1.79 -22.08 -6.77
CA VAL A 321 -1.41 -22.88 -7.95
C VAL A 321 -2.61 -23.69 -8.45
N PRO A 322 -2.67 -24.02 -9.75
CA PRO A 322 -3.84 -24.68 -10.34
C PRO A 322 -4.00 -26.15 -9.93
N GLU A 323 -2.92 -26.84 -9.61
CA GLU A 323 -2.89 -28.26 -9.24
C GLU A 323 -1.93 -28.49 -8.09
N THR A 324 -2.21 -29.43 -7.18
CA THR A 324 -1.25 -29.90 -6.15
C THR A 324 -0.44 -31.08 -6.72
N LYS A 325 0.88 -31.09 -6.49
CA LYS A 325 1.82 -32.14 -6.88
C LYS A 325 2.42 -32.84 -5.65
N PRO A 326 2.87 -34.11 -5.78
CA PRO A 326 3.66 -34.75 -4.74
C PRO A 326 4.91 -33.91 -4.40
N GLY A 327 5.17 -33.67 -3.12
CA GLY A 327 6.26 -32.81 -2.65
C GLY A 327 5.88 -31.33 -2.45
N ASP A 328 4.61 -30.96 -2.69
CA ASP A 328 4.08 -29.67 -2.27
C ASP A 328 3.89 -29.56 -0.74
N PRO A 329 3.83 -28.34 -0.20
CA PRO A 329 3.63 -28.10 1.22
C PRO A 329 2.32 -28.73 1.74
N LYS A 330 2.35 -29.29 2.96
CA LYS A 330 1.26 -30.12 3.52
C LYS A 330 -0.09 -29.39 3.61
N HIS A 331 -0.09 -28.10 3.96
CA HIS A 331 -1.32 -27.31 4.11
C HIS A 331 -1.80 -26.68 2.77
N LEU A 332 -1.16 -27.02 1.65
CA LEU A 332 -1.61 -26.64 0.31
C LEU A 332 -2.60 -27.68 -0.25
N ILE A 333 -3.89 -27.47 -0.01
CA ILE A 333 -4.95 -28.41 -0.39
C ILE A 333 -5.55 -27.98 -1.73
N LYS A 334 -5.41 -28.82 -2.76
CA LYS A 334 -5.90 -28.55 -4.13
C LYS A 334 -5.40 -27.21 -4.70
N GLY A 335 -4.13 -26.90 -4.42
CA GLY A 335 -3.48 -25.67 -4.85
C GLY A 335 -3.90 -24.41 -4.10
N LYS A 336 -4.67 -24.54 -3.02
CA LYS A 336 -5.17 -23.44 -2.20
C LYS A 336 -4.62 -23.50 -0.77
N ILE A 337 -4.47 -22.34 -0.16
CA ILE A 337 -4.13 -22.19 1.26
C ILE A 337 -5.34 -21.61 1.98
N LEU A 338 -5.73 -22.18 3.11
CA LEU A 338 -6.72 -21.59 3.99
C LEU A 338 -6.10 -20.41 4.73
N LEU A 339 -6.69 -19.23 4.59
CA LEU A 339 -6.35 -18.06 5.38
C LEU A 339 -6.96 -18.22 6.78
N PRO A 340 -6.15 -18.37 7.84
CA PRO A 340 -6.68 -18.61 9.17
C PRO A 340 -7.37 -17.36 9.74
N GLN A 341 -8.41 -17.57 10.56
CA GLN A 341 -9.18 -16.48 11.18
C GLN A 341 -8.37 -15.67 12.19
N HIS A 342 -7.33 -16.26 12.76
CA HIS A 342 -6.45 -15.62 13.73
C HIS A 342 -5.38 -14.71 13.10
N VAL A 343 -5.51 -14.40 11.81
CA VAL A 343 -4.65 -13.46 11.11
C VAL A 343 -5.35 -12.11 10.97
N TRP A 344 -4.67 -11.05 11.38
CA TRP A 344 -5.08 -9.66 11.12
C TRP A 344 -4.04 -8.96 10.24
N PHE A 345 -4.54 -8.28 9.22
CA PHE A 345 -3.75 -7.46 8.31
C PHE A 345 -3.77 -6.00 8.76
N VAL A 346 -2.60 -5.40 8.91
CA VAL A 346 -2.47 -4.00 9.32
C VAL A 346 -1.68 -3.26 8.25
N GLY A 347 -2.34 -2.42 7.46
CA GLY A 347 -1.68 -1.53 6.52
C GLY A 347 -1.25 -0.24 7.20
N THR A 348 0.01 0.18 7.06
CA THR A 348 0.39 1.55 7.43
C THR A 348 0.27 2.44 6.20
N ALA A 349 -0.30 3.63 6.34
CA ALA A 349 -0.46 4.56 5.25
C ALA A 349 -0.04 5.98 5.64
N ASN A 350 0.68 6.63 4.74
CA ASN A 350 1.06 8.04 4.86
C ASN A 350 0.02 8.90 4.14
N LYS A 351 -0.29 10.08 4.69
CA LYS A 351 -1.16 11.09 4.04
C LYS A 351 -0.30 12.16 3.37
N ASP A 352 0.53 11.77 2.41
CA ASP A 352 1.46 12.64 1.67
C ASP A 352 1.26 12.54 0.15
N ASP A 353 1.74 13.56 -0.59
CA ASP A 353 1.56 13.64 -2.06
C ASP A 353 2.33 12.55 -2.83
N SER A 354 3.27 11.86 -2.18
CA SER A 354 4.09 10.80 -2.77
C SER A 354 3.43 9.42 -2.80
N THR A 355 2.25 9.27 -2.19
CA THR A 355 1.55 7.98 -2.09
C THR A 355 0.23 7.97 -2.85
N PHE A 356 -0.28 6.77 -3.15
CA PHE A 356 -1.58 6.62 -3.79
C PHE A 356 -2.72 6.84 -2.77
N ILE A 357 -3.79 7.50 -3.23
CA ILE A 357 -5.02 7.61 -2.44
C ILE A 357 -5.66 6.21 -2.34
N ILE A 358 -5.93 5.77 -1.11
CA ILE A 358 -6.67 4.53 -0.85
C ILE A 358 -8.14 4.76 -1.21
N THR A 359 -8.73 3.85 -1.98
CA THR A 359 -10.11 3.99 -2.46
C THR A 359 -11.13 3.55 -1.41
N ASP A 360 -12.36 4.05 -1.52
CA ASP A 360 -13.47 3.66 -0.63
C ASP A 360 -13.73 2.16 -0.63
N LYS A 361 -13.43 1.46 -1.73
CA LYS A 361 -13.55 0.00 -1.83
C LYS A 361 -12.69 -0.72 -0.78
N VAL A 362 -11.51 -0.20 -0.48
CA VAL A 362 -10.61 -0.76 0.54
C VAL A 362 -11.06 -0.34 1.93
N TYR A 363 -11.31 0.95 2.12
CA TYR A 363 -11.71 1.49 3.42
C TYR A 363 -13.05 1.00 3.94
N ASP A 364 -14.03 0.70 3.08
CA ASP A 364 -15.30 0.15 3.53
C ASP A 364 -15.06 -1.22 4.19
N ARG A 365 -13.97 -1.92 3.83
CA ARG A 365 -13.60 -3.26 4.29
C ARG A 365 -12.63 -3.27 5.46
N ALA A 366 -11.78 -2.27 5.57
CA ALA A 366 -10.77 -2.17 6.63
C ALA A 366 -11.17 -1.19 7.73
N THR A 367 -10.75 -1.39 8.99
CA THR A 367 -10.96 -0.40 10.06
C THR A 367 -9.84 0.64 10.04
N PRO A 368 -10.13 1.92 9.71
CA PRO A 368 -9.13 2.98 9.75
C PRO A 368 -8.87 3.41 11.20
N ILE A 369 -7.60 3.61 11.54
CA ILE A 369 -7.15 4.14 12.81
C ILE A 369 -6.18 5.28 12.57
N GLU A 370 -6.54 6.46 13.07
CA GLU A 370 -5.70 7.65 12.89
C GLU A 370 -4.82 7.90 14.14
N ILE A 371 -3.52 8.00 13.92
CA ILE A 371 -2.49 8.23 14.94
C ILE A 371 -1.80 9.56 14.62
N ASN A 372 -2.37 10.65 15.12
CA ASN A 372 -1.91 12.01 14.86
C ASN A 372 -1.11 12.65 16.01
N THR A 373 -1.19 12.08 17.21
CA THR A 373 -0.57 12.65 18.41
C THR A 373 0.47 11.70 18.97
N LYS A 374 1.61 12.25 19.39
CA LYS A 374 2.55 11.53 20.24
C LYS A 374 1.97 11.49 21.64
N SER A 375 1.92 10.30 22.23
CA SER A 375 1.48 10.16 23.61
C SER A 375 2.58 10.67 24.53
N GLU A 376 2.18 11.24 25.66
CA GLU A 376 3.09 11.64 26.73
C GLU A 376 3.77 10.41 27.36
N PHE A 377 4.87 10.66 28.07
CA PHE A 377 5.56 9.62 28.82
C PHE A 377 4.62 9.00 29.87
N ILE A 378 4.55 7.67 29.91
CA ILE A 378 3.77 6.92 30.89
C ILE A 378 4.75 6.13 31.76
N ASP A 379 4.80 6.45 33.05
CA ASP A 379 5.50 5.62 34.02
C ASP A 379 4.62 4.40 34.33
N ALA A 380 5.05 3.22 33.88
CA ALA A 380 4.26 2.00 33.95
C ALA A 380 5.01 0.90 34.70
N PRO A 381 4.30 0.06 35.50
CA PRO A 381 4.91 -1.08 36.15
C PRO A 381 5.43 -2.08 35.11
N LEU A 382 6.53 -2.77 35.43
CA LEU A 382 7.08 -3.83 34.59
C LEU A 382 5.99 -4.90 34.37
N THR A 383 5.59 -5.05 33.12
CA THR A 383 4.49 -5.94 32.72
C THR A 383 4.96 -6.85 31.60
N ASP A 384 4.57 -8.13 31.67
CA ASP A 384 4.86 -9.11 30.63
C ASP A 384 3.74 -9.18 29.59
N GLY A 385 4.12 -9.64 28.39
CA GLY A 385 3.17 -9.98 27.33
C GLY A 385 2.22 -11.09 27.77
N ILE A 386 1.23 -11.38 26.93
CA ILE A 386 0.15 -12.31 27.20
C ILE A 386 0.20 -13.49 26.23
N VAL A 387 -0.01 -14.70 26.74
CA VAL A 387 -0.22 -15.88 25.90
C VAL A 387 -1.73 -16.03 25.72
N MET A 388 -2.23 -15.76 24.51
CA MET A 388 -3.65 -15.79 24.22
C MET A 388 -3.96 -16.59 22.96
N ASN A 389 -4.89 -17.54 23.10
CA ASN A 389 -5.49 -18.24 21.97
C ASN A 389 -6.52 -17.32 21.28
N HIS A 390 -6.54 -17.35 19.95
CA HIS A 390 -7.55 -16.67 19.13
C HIS A 390 -8.99 -16.91 19.59
N GLN A 391 -9.34 -18.15 19.95
CA GLN A 391 -10.70 -18.50 20.38
C GLN A 391 -11.14 -17.72 21.63
N TYR A 392 -10.20 -17.50 22.56
CA TYR A 392 -10.49 -16.72 23.76
C TYR A 392 -10.71 -15.24 23.42
N LEU A 393 -9.86 -14.64 22.57
CA LEU A 393 -10.07 -13.26 22.12
C LEU A 393 -11.42 -13.10 21.40
N ALA A 394 -11.78 -14.04 20.53
CA ALA A 394 -13.07 -14.04 19.87
C ALA A 394 -14.23 -14.14 20.88
N SER A 395 -14.09 -14.97 21.92
CA SER A 395 -15.10 -15.06 22.99
C SER A 395 -15.27 -13.73 23.75
N LEU A 396 -14.18 -13.01 24.02
CA LEU A 396 -14.24 -11.68 24.64
C LEU A 396 -15.01 -10.68 23.77
N PHE A 397 -14.83 -10.74 22.44
CA PHE A 397 -15.57 -9.88 21.52
C PHE A 397 -17.06 -10.21 21.48
N VAL A 398 -17.42 -11.49 21.53
CA VAL A 398 -18.82 -11.93 21.58
C VAL A 398 -19.46 -11.50 22.91
N SER A 399 -18.80 -11.75 24.05
CA SER A 399 -19.30 -11.31 25.35
C SER A 399 -19.51 -9.79 25.41
N ALA A 400 -18.59 -9.01 24.85
CA ALA A 400 -18.76 -7.55 24.77
C ALA A 400 -19.98 -7.15 23.93
N GLN A 401 -20.25 -7.84 22.81
CA GLN A 401 -21.43 -7.57 21.97
C GLN A 401 -22.75 -7.90 22.67
N GLU A 402 -22.76 -8.90 23.55
CA GLU A 402 -23.93 -9.30 24.34
C GLU A 402 -24.16 -8.37 25.54
N GLU A 403 -23.11 -7.95 26.23
CA GLU A 403 -23.19 -7.10 27.42
C GLU A 403 -23.44 -5.63 27.10
N HIS A 404 -22.91 -5.14 25.98
CA HIS A 404 -22.97 -3.73 25.57
C HIS A 404 -23.55 -3.53 24.16
N PRO A 405 -24.77 -4.04 23.87
CA PRO A 405 -25.38 -3.83 22.58
C PRO A 405 -25.68 -2.35 22.36
N LEU A 406 -25.71 -1.94 21.09
CA LEU A 406 -26.02 -0.57 20.70
C LEU A 406 -27.40 -0.15 21.24
N SER A 407 -27.44 0.98 21.95
CA SER A 407 -28.66 1.54 22.51
C SER A 407 -29.71 1.80 21.43
N PRO A 408 -31.01 1.55 21.69
CA PRO A 408 -32.09 1.88 20.74
C PRO A 408 -32.07 3.36 20.31
N LEU A 409 -31.73 4.26 21.25
CA LEU A 409 -31.61 5.69 20.98
C LEU A 409 -30.42 5.99 20.06
N ALA A 410 -29.27 5.37 20.30
CA ALA A 410 -28.09 5.52 19.47
C ALA A 410 -28.35 5.04 18.03
N LYS A 411 -29.06 3.92 17.88
CA LYS A 411 -29.50 3.39 16.59
C LYS A 411 -30.44 4.37 15.86
N GLU A 412 -31.45 4.90 16.53
CA GLU A 412 -32.37 5.88 15.95
C GLU A 412 -31.64 7.16 15.54
N ASN A 413 -30.70 7.63 16.35
CA ASN A 413 -29.89 8.81 16.04
C ASN A 413 -28.98 8.57 14.83
N LEU A 414 -28.37 7.38 14.71
CA LEU A 414 -27.60 7.00 13.54
C LEU A 414 -28.45 6.94 12.27
N GLU A 415 -29.66 6.39 12.34
CA GLU A 415 -30.58 6.34 11.20
C GLU A 415 -31.00 7.77 10.76
N LYS A 416 -31.26 8.68 11.71
CA LYS A 416 -31.51 10.09 11.39
C LYS A 416 -30.32 10.76 10.73
N LEU A 417 -29.11 10.45 11.21
CA LEU A 417 -27.86 10.97 10.66
C LEU A 417 -27.61 10.45 9.23
N ASP A 418 -27.78 9.14 9.00
CA ASP A 418 -27.64 8.52 7.67
C ASP A 418 -28.63 9.10 6.67
N ASN A 419 -29.90 9.27 7.06
CA ASN A 419 -30.92 9.89 6.20
C ASN A 419 -30.56 11.32 5.80
N PHE A 420 -30.02 12.12 6.73
CA PHE A 420 -29.59 13.48 6.44
C PHE A 420 -28.38 13.50 5.48
N ILE A 421 -27.38 12.66 5.75
CA ILE A 421 -26.16 12.58 4.94
C ILE A 421 -26.48 12.08 3.53
N THR A 422 -27.35 11.08 3.41
CA THR A 422 -27.81 10.55 2.13
C THR A 422 -28.52 11.62 1.30
N LYS A 423 -29.42 12.39 1.93
CA LYS A 423 -30.20 13.42 1.24
C LYS A 423 -29.34 14.57 0.74
N ASN A 424 -28.41 15.05 1.56
CA ASN A 424 -27.69 16.29 1.29
C ASN A 424 -26.34 16.06 0.61
N PHE A 425 -25.64 14.99 0.96
CA PHE A 425 -24.28 14.69 0.47
C PHE A 425 -24.22 13.52 -0.52
N LYS A 426 -25.35 12.81 -0.73
CA LYS A 426 -25.43 11.60 -1.56
C LYS A 426 -24.46 10.49 -1.11
N VAL A 427 -24.12 10.47 0.18
CA VAL A 427 -23.30 9.44 0.82
C VAL A 427 -24.21 8.62 1.73
N THR A 428 -24.15 7.29 1.63
CA THR A 428 -24.98 6.37 2.43
C THR A 428 -24.14 5.51 3.35
N PHE A 429 -24.73 5.07 4.46
CA PHE A 429 -24.11 4.10 5.35
C PHE A 429 -24.33 2.71 4.77
N GLY A 430 -23.31 2.17 4.09
CA GLY A 430 -23.39 0.82 3.55
C GLY A 430 -23.60 -0.23 4.64
N ASN A 431 -24.27 -1.34 4.32
CA ASN A 431 -24.51 -2.46 5.25
C ASN A 431 -23.23 -2.97 5.93
N ARG A 432 -22.09 -2.90 5.23
CA ARG A 432 -20.78 -3.28 5.76
C ARG A 432 -20.33 -2.37 6.89
N ILE A 433 -20.50 -1.06 6.74
CA ILE A 433 -20.15 -0.08 7.77
C ILE A 433 -21.04 -0.29 8.98
N MET A 434 -22.34 -0.53 8.76
CA MET A 434 -23.28 -0.82 9.86
C MET A 434 -22.92 -2.11 10.62
N LYS A 435 -22.51 -3.17 9.92
CA LYS A 435 -22.02 -4.40 10.56
C LYS A 435 -20.78 -4.13 11.41
N GLN A 436 -19.84 -3.34 10.88
CA GLN A 436 -18.63 -2.95 11.61
C GLN A 436 -18.94 -2.08 12.83
N ILE A 437 -19.88 -1.12 12.74
CA ILE A 437 -20.31 -0.31 13.89
C ILE A 437 -20.86 -1.21 15.01
N LYS A 438 -21.70 -2.18 14.67
CA LYS A 438 -22.27 -3.13 15.65
C LYS A 438 -21.24 -4.03 16.31
N ALA A 439 -20.12 -4.33 15.64
CA ALA A 439 -19.02 -5.11 16.21
C ALA A 439 -18.02 -4.23 16.98
N PHE A 440 -17.76 -3.01 16.51
CA PHE A 440 -16.77 -2.09 17.06
C PHE A 440 -17.23 -1.46 18.38
N VAL A 441 -18.45 -0.90 18.41
CA VAL A 441 -18.93 -0.10 19.54
C VAL A 441 -18.95 -0.89 20.85
N PRO A 442 -19.48 -2.13 20.91
CA PRO A 442 -19.52 -2.88 22.17
C PRO A 442 -18.14 -3.19 22.72
N VAL A 443 -17.19 -3.55 21.85
CA VAL A 443 -15.80 -3.86 22.23
C VAL A 443 -15.06 -2.60 22.71
N TYR A 444 -15.33 -1.45 22.10
CA TYR A 444 -14.78 -0.17 22.54
C TYR A 444 -15.29 0.21 23.94
N VAL A 445 -16.59 -0.01 24.21
CA VAL A 445 -17.20 0.22 25.53
C VAL A 445 -16.63 -0.74 26.58
N ALA A 446 -16.53 -2.04 26.26
CA ALA A 446 -15.92 -3.05 27.13
C ALA A 446 -14.45 -2.74 27.46
N SER A 447 -13.74 -2.05 26.56
CA SER A 447 -12.36 -1.58 26.75
C SER A 447 -12.25 -0.35 27.68
N GLY A 448 -13.38 0.21 28.13
CA GLY A 448 -13.48 1.34 29.04
C GLY A 448 -13.76 2.70 28.36
N GLY A 449 -14.18 2.71 27.10
CA GLY A 449 -14.68 3.90 26.41
C GLY A 449 -16.19 4.09 26.55
N THR A 450 -16.72 5.17 25.96
CA THR A 450 -18.18 5.40 25.91
C THR A 450 -18.79 5.05 24.55
N GLU A 451 -20.10 4.78 24.53
CA GLU A 451 -20.83 4.46 23.30
C GLU A 451 -20.75 5.62 22.28
N ASN A 452 -20.94 6.85 22.76
CA ASN A 452 -20.90 8.04 21.90
C ASN A 452 -19.50 8.29 21.33
N GLU A 453 -18.43 8.08 22.09
CA GLU A 453 -17.05 8.18 21.57
C GLU A 453 -16.78 7.14 20.49
N ALA A 454 -17.23 5.89 20.69
CA ALA A 454 -17.05 4.83 19.69
C ALA A 454 -17.81 5.14 18.39
N LEU A 455 -19.02 5.69 18.52
CA LEU A 455 -19.84 6.10 17.38
C LEU A 455 -19.24 7.29 16.65
N ASP A 456 -18.83 8.32 17.38
CA ASP A 456 -18.13 9.48 16.84
C ASP A 456 -16.92 9.04 16.01
N TYR A 457 -16.09 8.19 16.59
CA TYR A 457 -14.93 7.62 15.92
C TYR A 457 -15.33 6.91 14.60
N MET A 458 -16.29 5.99 14.66
CA MET A 458 -16.69 5.24 13.47
C MET A 458 -17.28 6.14 12.38
N VAL A 459 -18.13 7.12 12.74
CA VAL A 459 -18.73 8.04 11.77
C VAL A 459 -17.66 8.96 11.17
N ALA A 460 -16.79 9.55 11.98
CA ALA A 460 -15.72 10.42 11.52
C ALA A 460 -14.79 9.70 10.53
N ARG A 461 -14.38 8.47 10.86
CA ARG A 461 -13.35 7.76 10.08
C ARG A 461 -13.89 7.01 8.86
N LYS A 462 -15.13 6.54 8.90
CA LYS A 462 -15.74 5.76 7.79
C LYS A 462 -16.60 6.60 6.86
N ILE A 463 -17.36 7.53 7.41
CA ILE A 463 -18.37 8.30 6.67
C ILE A 463 -17.80 9.64 6.26
N PHE A 464 -17.34 10.43 7.22
CA PHE A 464 -16.93 11.82 6.95
C PHE A 464 -15.70 11.90 6.06
N ARG A 465 -14.81 10.90 6.10
CA ARG A 465 -13.70 10.78 5.14
C ARG A 465 -14.19 10.86 3.68
N LYS A 466 -15.36 10.32 3.35
CA LYS A 466 -15.93 10.38 1.99
C LYS A 466 -16.24 11.80 1.53
N PHE A 467 -16.30 12.77 2.45
CA PHE A 467 -16.49 14.18 2.13
C PHE A 467 -15.23 14.82 1.54
N GLU A 468 -14.04 14.26 1.77
CA GLU A 468 -12.78 14.77 1.19
C GLU A 468 -12.78 14.67 -0.36
N GLY A 469 -13.55 13.75 -0.93
CA GLY A 469 -13.74 13.61 -2.38
C GLY A 469 -14.91 14.44 -2.95
N LEU A 470 -15.67 15.16 -2.12
CA LEU A 470 -16.79 15.99 -2.57
C LEU A 470 -16.31 17.42 -2.90
N ASN A 471 -17.07 18.14 -3.71
CA ASN A 471 -16.84 19.56 -3.96
C ASN A 471 -17.32 20.41 -2.77
N LEU A 472 -16.53 20.38 -1.70
CA LEU A 472 -16.80 21.01 -0.41
C LEU A 472 -17.11 22.53 -0.44
N PRO A 473 -16.57 23.36 -1.36
CA PRO A 473 -16.91 24.78 -1.42
C PRO A 473 -18.40 25.08 -1.63
N PHE A 474 -19.14 24.16 -2.26
CA PHE A 474 -20.57 24.34 -2.54
C PHE A 474 -21.49 23.78 -1.45
N LEU A 475 -20.94 23.20 -0.38
CA LEU A 475 -21.70 22.47 0.65
C LEU A 475 -21.55 23.08 2.06
N GLN A 476 -21.14 24.34 2.18
CA GLN A 476 -20.87 24.96 3.48
C GLN A 476 -22.12 25.06 4.36
N ASP A 477 -23.28 25.36 3.77
CA ASP A 477 -24.56 25.45 4.49
C ASP A 477 -25.00 24.08 5.01
N GLU A 478 -24.89 23.04 4.18
CA GLU A 478 -25.19 21.66 4.55
C GLU A 478 -24.25 21.14 5.63
N ILE A 479 -22.96 21.52 5.59
CA ILE A 479 -21.97 21.18 6.62
C ILE A 479 -22.32 21.88 7.94
N ASN A 480 -22.78 23.13 7.90
CA ASN A 480 -23.24 23.85 9.10
C ASN A 480 -24.49 23.19 9.70
N ASP A 481 -25.44 22.78 8.87
CA ASP A 481 -26.65 22.11 9.33
C ASP A 481 -26.36 20.70 9.85
N LEU A 482 -25.38 19.99 9.26
CA LEU A 482 -24.88 18.72 9.78
C LEU A 482 -24.28 18.88 11.19
N SER A 483 -23.44 19.90 11.39
CA SER A 483 -22.83 20.19 12.70
C SER A 483 -23.89 20.50 13.77
N LYS A 484 -24.93 21.28 13.43
CA LYS A 484 -26.09 21.54 14.30
C LYS A 484 -26.89 20.26 14.59
N LEU A 485 -27.09 19.41 13.59
CA LEU A 485 -27.82 18.14 13.75
C LEU A 485 -27.10 17.21 14.72
N ILE A 486 -25.78 17.03 14.58
CA ILE A 486 -24.97 16.21 15.49
C ILE A 486 -25.12 16.72 16.92
N THR A 487 -25.00 18.03 17.12
CA THR A 487 -25.15 18.68 18.43
C THR A 487 -26.54 18.42 19.03
N LYS A 488 -27.59 18.40 18.20
CA LYS A 488 -28.97 18.14 18.62
C LYS A 488 -29.22 16.67 18.97
N LEU A 489 -28.62 15.74 18.24
CA LEU A 489 -28.83 14.30 18.42
C LEU A 489 -28.02 13.72 19.58
N PHE A 490 -26.76 14.14 19.72
CA PHE A 490 -25.81 13.52 20.65
C PHE A 490 -25.40 14.43 21.82
N GLY A 491 -25.65 15.73 21.74
CA GLY A 491 -25.29 16.71 22.77
C GLY A 491 -24.14 17.64 22.35
N LYS A 492 -23.88 18.70 23.13
CA LYS A 492 -22.86 19.72 22.82
C LYS A 492 -21.41 19.28 23.05
N ASP A 493 -21.18 18.41 24.03
CA ASP A 493 -19.85 17.94 24.43
C ASP A 493 -19.61 16.48 24.01
N GLN A 494 -20.27 16.06 22.93
CA GLN A 494 -20.19 14.72 22.38
C GLN A 494 -19.93 14.84 20.88
N PHE A 495 -19.33 13.81 20.28
CA PHE A 495 -18.94 13.81 18.87
C PHE A 495 -17.83 14.81 18.50
N GLU A 496 -16.80 14.90 19.33
CA GLU A 496 -15.67 15.83 19.16
C GLU A 496 -14.92 15.59 17.84
N GLU A 497 -14.64 14.33 17.46
CA GLU A 497 -13.89 14.02 16.23
C GLU A 497 -14.65 14.43 14.98
N CYS A 498 -15.96 14.15 14.92
CA CYS A 498 -16.82 14.60 13.84
C CYS A 498 -16.84 16.13 13.75
N GLN A 499 -16.95 16.85 14.87
CA GLN A 499 -16.97 18.31 14.87
C GLN A 499 -15.62 18.91 14.46
N GLU A 500 -14.50 18.36 14.94
CA GLU A 500 -13.16 18.74 14.53
C GLU A 500 -12.95 18.54 13.03
N PHE A 501 -13.41 17.41 12.48
CA PHE A 501 -13.32 17.12 11.07
C PHE A 501 -14.10 18.14 10.22
N LEU A 502 -15.36 18.44 10.59
CA LEU A 502 -16.16 19.44 9.88
C LEU A 502 -15.53 20.84 9.98
N ASN A 503 -14.96 21.19 11.14
CA ASN A 503 -14.27 22.46 11.33
C ASN A 503 -12.97 22.55 10.51
N ARG A 504 -12.23 21.45 10.36
CA ARG A 504 -11.05 21.38 9.50
C ARG A 504 -11.43 21.64 8.05
N ILE A 505 -12.47 20.99 7.55
CA ILE A 505 -12.99 21.21 6.20
C ILE A 505 -13.37 22.69 5.98
N LYS A 506 -14.07 23.30 6.96
CA LYS A 506 -14.45 24.72 6.89
C LYS A 506 -13.27 25.70 6.89
N LYS A 507 -12.09 25.29 7.37
CA LYS A 507 -10.89 26.15 7.38
C LYS A 507 -10.08 26.04 6.09
N THR A 508 -10.21 24.92 5.38
CA THR A 508 -9.48 24.65 4.13
C THR A 508 -10.06 25.40 2.93
N PHE A 509 -11.32 25.84 3.01
CA PHE A 509 -12.04 26.60 1.99
C PHE A 509 -12.67 27.84 2.60
#